data_AF-A0A2X1N510-F1
#
_entry.id   AF-A0A2X1N510-F1
#
_cell.length_a   1.000
_cell.length_b   1.000
_cell.length_c   1.000
_cell.angle_alpha   90.00
_cell.angle_beta   90.00
_cell.angle_gamma   90.00
#
_symmetry.space_group_name_H-M   'P 1'
#
loop_
_entity.id
_entity.type
_entity.pdbx_description
1 polymer ?
#
loop_
_entity_poly.entity_id
_entity_poly.type
_entity_poly.pdbx_seq_one_letter_code
_entity_poly.pdbx_strand_id
1 'polypeptide(L)'
;MVAEVEQNCAAHTIFASNTSSLPIGDIAAHATRPEQVIGLHFFSPVEKMPLVEIIPHAGTSAQTIATTVKLAKNRVKRQLSCVTKPVFYVNRILAPYINEAIRMLTQGERVEHIDAALVKFGFPVGPIQLLDEVGIDTGTKIIPVLEAAYGERFSAPANVVSSILNDDRKGRKNGRGFYLYGQKGRKSKKQVDPAIYPLIGTQGQGRISAPQVADGV
;
A
#
# COMPACT_ATOMS: atom_id res chain seq x y z
N MET A 1 -14.19 -16.39 10.98
CA MET A 1 -13.65 -16.89 9.68
C MET A 1 -12.60 -17.98 9.86
N VAL A 2 -11.41 -17.74 10.42
CA VAL A 2 -10.40 -18.82 10.54
C VAL A 2 -10.92 -20.01 11.36
N ALA A 3 -11.47 -19.78 12.56
CA ALA A 3 -12.06 -20.83 13.40
C ALA A 3 -13.17 -21.64 12.71
N GLU A 4 -13.99 -20.99 11.87
CA GLU A 4 -15.12 -21.62 11.17
C GLU A 4 -14.63 -22.54 10.05
N VAL A 5 -13.67 -22.09 9.25
CA VAL A 5 -13.04 -22.91 8.20
C VAL A 5 -12.22 -24.03 8.84
N GLU A 6 -11.58 -23.77 9.98
CA GLU A 6 -10.75 -24.71 10.71
C GLU A 6 -11.51 -25.98 11.13
N GLN A 7 -12.78 -25.83 11.55
CA GLN A 7 -13.64 -26.96 11.95
C GLN A 7 -13.94 -27.93 10.80
N ASN A 8 -13.77 -27.47 9.56
CA ASN A 8 -14.10 -28.23 8.35
C ASN A 8 -12.84 -28.73 7.62
N CYS A 9 -11.65 -28.56 8.21
CA CYS A 9 -10.38 -28.89 7.60
C CYS A 9 -9.61 -29.96 8.38
N ALA A 10 -8.69 -30.66 7.71
CA ALA A 10 -7.85 -31.65 8.35
C ALA A 10 -6.91 -31.01 9.40
N ALA A 11 -6.46 -31.83 10.36
CA ALA A 11 -5.57 -31.40 11.46
C ALA A 11 -4.21 -30.85 11.01
N HIS A 12 -3.82 -31.07 9.75
CA HIS A 12 -2.56 -30.58 9.17
C HIS A 12 -2.74 -29.41 8.19
N THR A 13 -3.96 -28.91 7.99
CA THR A 13 -4.25 -27.82 7.07
C THR A 13 -3.66 -26.50 7.56
N ILE A 14 -2.87 -25.84 6.71
CA ILE A 14 -2.33 -24.49 6.96
C ILE A 14 -3.34 -23.44 6.50
N PHE A 15 -3.54 -22.41 7.32
CA PHE A 15 -4.40 -21.27 7.01
C PHE A 15 -3.56 -20.04 6.68
N ALA A 16 -3.71 -19.55 5.45
CA ALA A 16 -2.98 -18.39 4.95
C ALA A 16 -3.91 -17.19 4.74
N SER A 17 -3.57 -16.04 5.31
CA SER A 17 -4.31 -14.78 5.12
C SER A 17 -3.62 -13.86 4.11
N ASN A 18 -4.39 -13.34 3.14
CA ASN A 18 -3.94 -12.33 2.18
C ASN A 18 -4.24 -10.88 2.65
N THR A 19 -4.45 -10.67 3.95
CA THR A 19 -4.67 -9.32 4.49
C THR A 19 -3.50 -8.39 4.14
N SER A 20 -3.76 -7.10 3.96
CA SER A 20 -2.74 -6.07 3.64
C SER A 20 -2.33 -5.19 4.83
N SER A 21 -3.07 -5.28 5.95
CA SER A 21 -2.90 -4.37 7.10
C SER A 21 -3.13 -5.03 8.46
N LEU A 22 -3.99 -6.04 8.56
CA LEU A 22 -4.27 -6.70 9.84
C LEU A 22 -3.06 -7.53 10.30
N PRO A 23 -2.62 -7.40 11.56
CA PRO A 23 -1.59 -8.27 12.12
C PRO A 23 -2.02 -9.74 12.07
N ILE A 24 -1.12 -10.62 11.61
CA ILE A 24 -1.40 -12.05 11.53
C ILE A 24 -1.58 -12.67 12.93
N GLY A 25 -0.92 -12.11 13.95
CA GLY A 25 -1.12 -12.51 15.34
C GLY A 25 -2.57 -12.38 15.81
N ASP A 26 -3.23 -11.27 15.46
CA ASP A 26 -4.63 -11.02 15.81
C ASP A 26 -5.57 -12.00 15.11
N ILE A 27 -5.26 -12.35 13.85
CA ILE A 27 -6.01 -13.37 13.10
C ILE A 27 -5.80 -14.75 13.73
N ALA A 28 -4.56 -15.08 14.12
CA ALA A 28 -4.20 -16.36 14.72
C ALA A 28 -4.76 -16.53 16.13
N ALA A 29 -4.94 -15.45 16.90
CA ALA A 29 -5.48 -15.49 18.26
C ALA A 29 -6.89 -16.10 18.34
N HIS A 30 -7.62 -16.13 17.23
CA HIS A 30 -8.95 -16.74 17.13
C HIS A 30 -8.93 -18.17 16.57
N ALA A 31 -7.76 -18.74 16.26
CA ALA A 31 -7.63 -20.10 15.74
C ALA A 31 -7.35 -21.10 16.88
N THR A 32 -7.82 -22.34 16.70
CA THR A 32 -7.53 -23.46 17.62
C THR A 32 -6.08 -23.92 17.48
N ARG A 33 -5.53 -23.83 16.25
CA ARG A 33 -4.14 -24.18 15.89
C ARG A 33 -3.39 -22.95 15.36
N PRO A 34 -3.09 -21.96 16.21
CA PRO A 34 -2.44 -20.71 15.78
C PRO A 34 -1.08 -20.94 15.09
N GLU A 35 -0.39 -22.03 15.41
CA GLU A 35 0.89 -22.42 14.81
C GLU A 35 0.81 -22.81 13.33
N GLN A 36 -0.40 -23.06 12.82
CA GLN A 36 -0.73 -23.35 11.42
C GLN A 36 -1.30 -22.13 10.68
N VAL A 37 -1.32 -20.95 11.32
CA VAL A 37 -1.77 -19.68 10.72
C VAL A 37 -0.57 -18.85 10.27
N ILE A 38 -0.63 -18.32 9.05
CA ILE A 38 0.43 -17.49 8.45
C ILE A 38 -0.16 -16.41 7.52
N GLY A 39 0.55 -15.31 7.30
CA GLY A 39 0.24 -14.39 6.22
C GLY A 39 0.89 -14.83 4.90
N LEU A 40 0.14 -14.74 3.81
CA LEU A 40 0.60 -14.97 2.45
C LEU A 40 0.05 -13.85 1.56
N HIS A 41 0.75 -12.72 1.55
CA HIS A 41 0.28 -11.49 0.93
C HIS A 41 0.78 -11.39 -0.51
N PHE A 42 -0.18 -11.39 -1.44
CA PHE A 42 -0.01 -11.19 -2.87
C PHE A 42 -0.29 -9.74 -3.25
N PHE A 43 0.43 -9.24 -4.24
CA PHE A 43 0.23 -7.90 -4.78
C PHE A 43 -0.65 -7.95 -6.03
N SER A 44 -1.60 -7.04 -6.13
CA SER A 44 -2.48 -6.92 -7.30
C SER A 44 -1.79 -6.16 -8.43
N PRO A 45 -1.90 -6.59 -9.71
CA PRO A 45 -2.53 -7.84 -10.17
C PRO A 45 -1.65 -9.07 -9.91
N VAL A 46 -2.23 -10.13 -9.33
CA VAL A 46 -1.51 -11.32 -8.82
C VAL A 46 -0.72 -12.04 -9.92
N GLU A 47 -1.23 -12.03 -11.14
CA GLU A 47 -0.61 -12.68 -12.30
C GLU A 47 0.59 -11.92 -12.86
N LYS A 48 0.74 -10.63 -12.53
CA LYS A 48 1.81 -9.77 -13.02
C LYS A 48 2.88 -9.49 -11.96
N MET A 49 2.49 -9.51 -10.70
CA MET A 49 3.37 -9.15 -9.59
C MET A 49 4.24 -10.35 -9.17
N PRO A 50 5.57 -10.25 -9.26
CA PRO A 50 6.47 -11.36 -8.97
C PRO A 50 6.80 -11.51 -7.48
N LEU A 51 6.19 -10.72 -6.62
CA LEU A 51 6.47 -10.64 -5.20
C LEU A 51 5.34 -11.26 -4.38
N VAL A 52 5.72 -12.04 -3.38
CA VAL A 52 4.84 -12.50 -2.31
C VAL A 52 5.53 -12.28 -0.97
N GLU A 53 4.78 -11.75 -0.01
CA GLU A 53 5.23 -11.62 1.37
C GLU A 53 4.70 -12.80 2.20
N ILE A 54 5.60 -13.51 2.86
CA ILE A 54 5.26 -14.54 3.85
C ILE A 54 5.43 -13.92 5.23
N ILE A 55 4.34 -13.91 6.00
CA ILE A 55 4.30 -13.18 7.26
C ILE A 55 3.99 -14.14 8.41
N PRO A 56 5.02 -14.74 9.05
CA PRO A 56 4.82 -15.47 10.30
C PRO A 56 4.51 -14.52 11.46
N HIS A 57 3.66 -14.97 12.37
CA HIS A 57 3.51 -14.40 13.69
C HIS A 57 4.41 -15.16 14.69
N ALA A 58 4.49 -14.68 15.94
CA ALA A 58 5.40 -15.23 16.95
C ALA A 58 5.21 -16.74 17.23
N GLY A 59 3.99 -17.25 17.07
CA GLY A 59 3.65 -18.66 17.27
C GLY A 59 3.62 -19.51 15.99
N THR A 60 3.85 -18.93 14.80
CA THR A 60 3.84 -19.72 13.55
C THR A 60 4.95 -20.76 13.56
N SER A 61 4.60 -22.03 13.33
CA SER A 61 5.57 -23.13 13.33
C SER A 61 6.54 -23.06 12.15
N ALA A 62 7.78 -23.52 12.36
CA ALA A 62 8.79 -23.62 11.30
C ALA A 62 8.33 -24.47 10.11
N GLN A 63 7.55 -25.53 10.36
CA GLN A 63 6.95 -26.36 9.32
C GLN A 63 5.95 -25.58 8.45
N THR A 64 5.12 -24.75 9.06
CA THR A 64 4.15 -23.90 8.36
C THR A 64 4.86 -22.89 7.47
N ILE A 65 5.90 -22.24 7.99
CA ILE A 65 6.74 -21.32 7.22
C ILE A 65 7.38 -22.04 6.03
N ALA A 66 8.04 -23.18 6.26
CA ALA A 66 8.72 -23.95 5.22
C ALA A 66 7.75 -24.41 4.11
N THR A 67 6.56 -24.88 4.50
CA THR A 67 5.53 -25.33 3.56
C THR A 67 5.00 -24.18 2.71
N THR A 68 4.78 -23.02 3.33
CA THR A 68 4.31 -21.81 2.66
C THR A 68 5.37 -21.25 1.72
N VAL A 69 6.64 -21.24 2.13
CA VAL A 69 7.79 -20.87 1.27
C VAL A 69 7.87 -21.79 0.06
N LYS A 70 7.73 -23.10 0.26
CA LYS A 70 7.74 -24.09 -0.83
C LYS A 70 6.59 -23.84 -1.82
N LEU A 71 5.38 -23.58 -1.30
CA LEU A 71 4.22 -23.24 -2.12
C LEU A 71 4.47 -21.96 -2.94
N ALA A 72 4.96 -20.90 -2.31
CA ALA A 72 5.20 -19.61 -2.95
C ALA A 72 6.28 -19.72 -4.04
N LYS A 73 7.38 -20.43 -3.79
CA LYS A 73 8.43 -20.69 -4.79
C LYS A 73 7.92 -21.42 -6.03
N ASN A 74 6.98 -22.36 -5.86
CA ASN A 74 6.40 -23.09 -6.98
C ASN A 74 5.44 -22.23 -7.83
N ARG A 75 4.85 -21.18 -7.24
CA ARG A 75 3.83 -20.34 -7.89
C ARG A 75 4.39 -19.04 -8.43
N VAL A 76 5.42 -18.48 -7.78
CA VAL A 76 5.92 -17.13 -8.06
C VAL A 76 7.41 -17.19 -8.39
N LYS A 77 7.73 -16.86 -9.65
CA LYS A 77 9.02 -17.21 -10.27
C LYS A 77 10.24 -16.45 -9.75
N ARG A 78 10.14 -15.46 -8.85
CA ARG A 78 11.32 -14.60 -8.66
C ARG A 78 11.56 -13.89 -7.33
N GLN A 79 10.56 -13.48 -6.53
CA GLN A 79 10.87 -12.71 -5.31
C GLN A 79 9.97 -13.11 -4.13
N LEU A 80 10.61 -13.52 -3.04
CA LEU A 80 9.96 -13.92 -1.80
C LEU A 80 10.57 -13.13 -0.64
N SER A 81 9.74 -12.47 0.15
CA SER A 81 10.18 -11.79 1.37
C SER A 81 9.49 -12.42 2.56
N CYS A 82 10.27 -12.87 3.56
CA CYS A 82 9.73 -13.33 4.84
C CYS A 82 9.81 -12.17 5.84
N VAL A 83 8.68 -11.76 6.43
CA VAL A 83 8.58 -10.54 7.23
C VAL A 83 7.79 -10.81 8.51
N THR A 84 8.28 -10.39 9.67
CA THR A 84 7.63 -10.68 10.97
C THR A 84 6.91 -9.50 11.61
N LYS A 85 6.91 -8.33 10.95
CA LYS A 85 6.53 -7.04 11.57
C LYS A 85 5.19 -6.50 11.06
N PRO A 86 4.47 -5.70 11.87
CA PRO A 86 3.19 -5.09 11.50
C PRO A 86 3.26 -4.30 10.19
N VAL A 87 2.21 -4.38 9.39
CA VAL A 87 2.06 -3.68 8.10
C VAL A 87 3.16 -4.05 7.07
N PHE A 88 3.78 -5.21 7.25
CA PHE A 88 4.67 -5.88 6.29
C PHE A 88 5.85 -5.01 5.83
N TYR A 89 6.61 -5.49 4.84
CA TYR A 89 7.83 -4.81 4.42
C TYR A 89 7.53 -3.73 3.39
N VAL A 90 6.76 -4.07 2.35
CA VAL A 90 6.47 -3.16 1.23
C VAL A 90 5.68 -1.95 1.70
N ASN A 91 4.57 -2.14 2.42
CA ASN A 91 3.73 -1.02 2.85
C ASN A 91 4.47 -0.11 3.85
N ARG A 92 5.38 -0.65 4.66
CA ARG A 92 6.20 0.14 5.59
C ARG A 92 7.25 1.02 4.89
N ILE A 93 7.73 0.63 3.72
CA ILE A 93 8.62 1.49 2.91
C ILE A 93 7.81 2.47 2.07
N LEU A 94 6.67 2.00 1.55
CA LEU A 94 5.84 2.80 0.67
C LEU A 94 5.16 3.96 1.40
N ALA A 95 4.73 3.79 2.64
CA ALA A 95 4.00 4.83 3.36
C ALA A 95 4.83 6.11 3.59
N PRO A 96 6.08 6.07 4.10
CA PRO A 96 6.92 7.26 4.20
C PRO A 96 7.17 7.93 2.84
N TYR A 97 7.43 7.12 1.80
CA TYR A 97 7.63 7.61 0.43
C TYR A 97 6.41 8.41 -0.08
N ILE A 98 5.20 7.90 0.12
CA ILE A 98 3.97 8.62 -0.22
C ILE A 98 3.77 9.85 0.67
N ASN A 99 4.04 9.74 1.98
CA ASN A 99 3.86 10.85 2.92
C ASN A 99 4.75 12.05 2.57
N GLU A 100 6.00 11.83 2.17
CA GLU A 100 6.90 12.92 1.74
C GLU A 100 6.42 13.57 0.43
N ALA A 101 5.94 12.77 -0.53
CA ALA A 101 5.32 13.30 -1.74
C ALA A 101 4.09 14.18 -1.43
N ILE A 102 3.24 13.76 -0.48
CA ILE A 102 2.10 14.58 -0.01
C ILE A 102 2.57 15.85 0.73
N ARG A 103 3.64 15.79 1.53
CA ARG A 103 4.23 16.99 2.16
C ARG A 103 4.70 17.99 1.12
N MET A 104 5.39 17.55 0.07
CA MET A 104 5.78 18.43 -1.03
C MET A 104 4.57 19.11 -1.71
N LEU A 105 3.47 18.37 -1.90
CA LEU A 105 2.23 18.98 -2.40
C LEU A 105 1.72 20.08 -1.49
N THR A 106 1.69 19.86 -0.16
CA THR A 106 1.27 20.91 0.79
C THR A 106 2.18 22.13 0.79
N GLN A 107 3.45 21.97 0.41
CA GLN A 107 4.41 23.06 0.29
C GLN A 107 4.26 23.86 -1.02
N GLY A 108 3.35 23.44 -1.92
CA GLY A 108 3.04 24.16 -3.16
C GLY A 108 3.64 23.57 -4.42
N GLU A 109 4.18 22.36 -4.36
CA GLU A 109 4.65 21.65 -5.55
C GLU A 109 3.49 21.11 -6.40
N ARG A 110 3.80 20.86 -7.68
CA ARG A 110 2.84 20.38 -8.67
C ARG A 110 2.80 18.86 -8.67
N VAL A 111 1.59 18.30 -8.74
CA VAL A 111 1.35 16.85 -8.78
C VAL A 111 2.13 16.18 -9.92
N GLU A 112 2.04 16.73 -11.13
CA GLU A 112 2.75 16.22 -12.30
C GLU A 112 4.27 16.38 -12.22
N HIS A 113 4.75 17.39 -11.48
CA HIS A 113 6.19 17.63 -11.33
C HIS A 113 6.82 16.61 -10.38
N ILE A 114 6.16 16.33 -9.25
CA ILE A 114 6.60 15.31 -8.29
C ILE A 114 6.67 13.94 -8.96
N ASP A 115 5.58 13.53 -9.62
CA ASP A 115 5.52 12.26 -10.32
C ASP A 115 6.59 12.16 -11.42
N ALA A 116 6.75 13.20 -12.25
CA ALA A 116 7.73 13.20 -13.33
C ALA A 116 9.17 13.17 -12.83
N ALA A 117 9.48 13.88 -11.73
CA ALA A 117 10.81 13.88 -11.13
C ALA A 117 11.21 12.49 -10.63
N LEU A 118 10.30 11.80 -9.93
CA LEU A 118 10.58 10.47 -9.38
C LEU A 118 10.59 9.38 -10.46
N VAL A 119 9.77 9.51 -11.50
CA VAL A 119 9.89 8.64 -12.68
C VAL A 119 11.23 8.85 -13.38
N LYS A 120 11.69 10.10 -13.53
CA LYS A 120 13.02 10.41 -14.08
C LYS A 120 14.14 9.88 -13.20
N PHE A 121 13.97 9.87 -11.88
CA PHE A 121 14.93 9.30 -10.93
C PHE A 121 15.08 7.78 -11.10
N GLY A 122 14.01 7.09 -11.49
CA GLY A 122 14.05 5.66 -11.83
C GLY A 122 12.85 4.85 -11.34
N PHE A 123 11.88 5.48 -10.67
CA PHE A 123 10.66 4.77 -10.29
C PHE A 123 9.78 4.47 -11.51
N PRO A 124 9.12 3.30 -11.55
CA PRO A 124 8.25 2.94 -12.68
C PRO A 124 6.99 3.80 -12.76
N VAL A 125 6.51 4.29 -11.62
CA VAL A 125 5.30 5.11 -11.47
C VAL A 125 5.58 6.16 -10.39
N GLY A 126 5.11 7.39 -10.60
CA GLY A 126 5.21 8.45 -9.60
C GLY A 126 4.36 8.16 -8.36
N PRO A 127 4.73 8.68 -7.18
CA PRO A 127 4.07 8.37 -5.91
C PRO A 127 2.58 8.74 -5.92
N ILE A 128 2.22 9.87 -6.51
CA ILE A 128 0.86 10.38 -6.46
C ILE A 128 -0.03 9.56 -7.39
N GLN A 129 0.46 9.24 -8.60
CA GLN A 129 -0.24 8.30 -9.48
C GLN A 129 -0.36 6.91 -8.85
N LEU A 130 0.67 6.41 -8.17
CA LEU A 130 0.63 5.12 -7.51
C LEU A 130 -0.45 5.09 -6.42
N LEU A 131 -0.57 6.17 -5.63
CA LEU A 131 -1.64 6.30 -4.63
C LEU A 131 -3.04 6.27 -5.26
N ASP A 132 -3.23 6.91 -6.41
CA ASP A 132 -4.49 6.84 -7.16
C ASP A 132 -4.78 5.44 -7.72
N GLU A 133 -3.76 4.68 -8.12
CA GLU A 133 -3.90 3.31 -8.62
C GLU A 133 -4.23 2.31 -7.51
N VAL A 134 -3.60 2.45 -6.35
CA VAL A 134 -3.91 1.67 -5.14
C VAL A 134 -5.28 2.03 -4.58
N GLY A 135 -5.65 3.31 -4.65
CA GLY A 135 -6.86 3.87 -4.08
C GLY A 135 -6.56 4.63 -2.78
N ILE A 136 -6.96 5.89 -2.77
CA ILE A 136 -6.77 6.80 -1.63
C ILE A 136 -7.52 6.29 -0.39
N ASP A 137 -8.70 5.70 -0.58
CA ASP A 137 -9.51 5.08 0.47
C ASP A 137 -8.82 3.86 1.12
N THR A 138 -7.97 3.17 0.37
CA THR A 138 -7.17 2.06 0.91
C THR A 138 -5.99 2.59 1.71
N GLY A 139 -5.25 3.58 1.19
CA GLY A 139 -4.11 4.17 1.90
C GLY A 139 -4.49 4.78 3.24
N THR A 140 -5.61 5.49 3.29
CA THR A 140 -6.14 6.13 4.51
C THR A 140 -6.53 5.16 5.61
N LYS A 141 -6.89 3.92 5.28
CA LYS A 141 -7.13 2.85 6.28
C LYS A 141 -5.85 2.28 6.85
N ILE A 142 -4.73 2.37 6.12
CA ILE A 142 -3.43 1.80 6.53
C ILE A 142 -2.67 2.77 7.43
N ILE A 143 -2.81 4.09 7.22
CA ILE A 143 -2.09 5.13 7.98
C ILE A 143 -2.26 4.97 9.51
N PRO A 144 -3.48 4.84 10.08
CA PRO A 144 -3.64 4.70 11.53
C PRO A 144 -2.97 3.44 12.09
N VAL A 145 -2.93 2.35 11.32
CA VAL A 145 -2.28 1.09 11.72
C VAL A 145 -0.76 1.27 11.75
N LEU A 146 -0.20 1.98 10.77
CA LEU A 146 1.24 2.29 10.74
C LEU A 146 1.65 3.26 11.84
N GLU A 147 0.86 4.31 12.07
CA GLU A 147 1.09 5.29 13.12
C GLU A 147 1.02 4.64 14.51
N ALA A 148 0.02 3.80 14.76
CA ALA A 148 -0.07 3.04 16.01
C ALA A 148 1.11 2.09 16.22
N ALA A 149 1.65 1.49 15.13
CA ALA A 149 2.74 0.53 15.21
C ALA A 149 4.14 1.17 15.27
N TYR A 150 4.34 2.33 14.64
CA TYR A 150 5.68 2.91 14.39
C TYR A 150 5.80 4.40 14.75
N GLY A 151 4.73 5.04 15.19
CA GLY A 151 4.70 6.43 15.66
C GLY A 151 4.54 7.47 14.55
N GLU A 152 4.72 8.74 14.96
CA GLU A 152 4.37 9.94 14.20
C GLU A 152 5.07 10.08 12.83
N ARG A 153 6.22 9.40 12.64
CA ARG A 153 6.94 9.39 11.36
C ARG A 153 6.09 8.84 10.20
N PHE A 154 5.08 8.02 10.51
CA PHE A 154 4.16 7.45 9.53
C PHE A 154 2.86 8.25 9.38
N SER A 155 2.69 9.32 10.15
CA SER A 155 1.52 10.20 10.06
C SER A 155 1.57 11.00 8.77
N ALA A 156 0.48 10.92 8.02
CA ALA A 156 0.27 11.78 6.88
C ALA A 156 -0.12 13.20 7.34
N PRO A 157 0.12 14.24 6.51
CA PRO A 157 -0.34 15.59 6.83
C PRO A 157 -1.85 15.63 7.10
N ALA A 158 -2.23 15.95 8.35
CA ALA A 158 -3.58 15.77 8.88
C ALA A 158 -4.67 16.56 8.13
N ASN A 159 -4.31 17.73 7.59
CA ASN A 159 -5.20 18.61 6.82
C ASN A 159 -5.53 18.06 5.43
N VAL A 160 -4.63 17.26 4.83
CA VAL A 160 -4.80 16.75 3.46
C VAL A 160 -5.67 15.50 3.46
N VAL A 161 -5.39 14.56 4.35
CA VAL A 161 -6.09 13.25 4.37
C VAL A 161 -7.58 13.42 4.64
N SER A 162 -7.94 14.24 5.62
CA SER A 162 -9.34 14.51 5.99
C SER A 162 -10.10 15.20 4.85
N SER A 163 -9.49 16.22 4.23
CA SER A 163 -10.09 16.96 3.11
C SER A 163 -10.31 16.07 1.88
N ILE A 164 -9.34 15.20 1.56
CA ILE A 164 -9.45 14.30 0.39
C ILE A 164 -10.50 13.21 0.63
N LEU A 165 -10.59 12.68 1.86
CA LEU A 165 -11.62 11.69 2.23
C LEU A 165 -13.04 12.26 2.09
N ASN A 166 -13.23 13.52 2.46
CA ASN A 166 -14.53 14.18 2.40
C ASN A 166 -14.99 14.53 0.96
N ASP A 167 -14.07 14.61 -0.01
CA ASP A 167 -14.37 14.93 -1.43
C ASP A 167 -14.62 13.68 -2.32
N ASP A 168 -14.80 12.50 -1.70
CA ASP A 168 -15.06 11.20 -2.34
C ASP A 168 -14.07 10.86 -3.47
N ARG A 169 -12.80 11.26 -3.34
CA ARG A 169 -11.74 10.89 -4.29
C ARG A 169 -11.20 9.51 -3.94
N LYS A 170 -11.47 8.50 -4.79
CA LYS A 170 -11.00 7.12 -4.59
C LYS A 170 -9.92 6.71 -5.59
N GLY A 171 -9.41 7.66 -6.37
CA GLY A 171 -8.38 7.41 -7.37
C GLY A 171 -8.96 6.81 -8.64
N ARG A 172 -8.21 5.90 -9.26
CA ARG A 172 -8.59 5.27 -10.53
C ARG A 172 -9.90 4.48 -10.45
N LYS A 173 -10.27 4.00 -9.26
CA LYS A 173 -11.46 3.18 -9.03
C LYS A 173 -12.78 3.91 -9.35
N ASN A 174 -12.90 5.18 -9.01
CA ASN A 174 -14.06 6.01 -9.34
C ASN A 174 -13.74 7.07 -10.42
N GLY A 175 -12.59 6.96 -11.07
CA GLY A 175 -12.17 7.86 -12.15
C GLY A 175 -11.63 9.21 -11.67
N ARG A 176 -11.55 9.46 -10.36
CA ARG A 176 -11.18 10.75 -9.78
C ARG A 176 -10.33 10.58 -8.51
N GLY A 177 -9.08 11.02 -8.61
CA GLY A 177 -8.10 11.05 -7.53
C GLY A 177 -7.37 12.39 -7.50
N PHE A 178 -6.04 12.37 -7.38
CA PHE A 178 -5.20 13.52 -7.74
C PHE A 178 -5.23 13.78 -9.26
N TYR A 179 -5.42 12.72 -10.02
CA TYR A 179 -5.65 12.76 -11.46
C TYR A 179 -7.12 12.46 -11.82
N LEU A 180 -7.55 13.00 -12.95
CA LEU A 180 -8.78 12.62 -13.63
C LEU A 180 -8.47 11.48 -14.60
N TYR A 181 -9.21 10.39 -14.45
CA TYR A 181 -9.10 9.20 -15.31
C TYR A 181 -10.36 9.12 -16.18
N GLY A 182 -10.19 9.28 -17.49
CA GLY A 182 -11.30 9.12 -18.44
C GLY A 182 -11.85 7.69 -18.48
N GLN A 183 -13.08 7.55 -18.97
CA GLN A 183 -13.74 6.24 -19.08
C GLN A 183 -12.92 5.24 -19.91
N LYS A 184 -12.95 3.97 -19.49
CA LYS A 184 -12.29 2.84 -20.18
C LYS A 184 -12.64 2.86 -21.68
N GLY A 185 -11.62 2.97 -22.53
CA GLY A 185 -11.77 2.90 -24.00
C GLY A 185 -11.41 4.17 -24.77
N ARG A 186 -11.32 5.34 -24.11
CA ARG A 186 -10.74 6.54 -24.72
C ARG A 186 -9.26 6.66 -24.35
N LYS A 187 -8.42 7.10 -25.29
CA LYS A 187 -7.05 7.62 -25.04
C LYS A 187 -7.13 8.93 -24.23
N SER A 188 -7.76 8.89 -23.07
CA SER A 188 -7.80 10.02 -22.14
C SER A 188 -6.40 10.17 -21.59
N LYS A 189 -5.71 11.25 -21.96
CA LYS A 189 -4.46 11.64 -21.31
C LYS A 189 -4.76 11.83 -19.82
N LYS A 190 -3.90 11.29 -18.95
CA LYS A 190 -3.90 11.57 -17.50
C LYS A 190 -3.81 13.10 -17.34
N GLN A 191 -4.77 13.71 -16.66
CA GLN A 191 -4.78 15.14 -16.36
C GLN A 191 -4.90 15.34 -14.87
N VAL A 192 -4.13 16.27 -14.30
CA VAL A 192 -4.26 16.64 -12.89
C VAL A 192 -5.63 17.27 -12.69
N ASP A 193 -6.34 16.89 -11.63
CA ASP A 193 -7.59 17.56 -11.24
C ASP A 193 -7.25 18.89 -10.57
N PRO A 194 -7.52 20.06 -11.20
CA PRO A 194 -7.18 21.35 -10.61
C PRO A 194 -7.87 21.61 -9.27
N ALA A 195 -9.00 20.95 -8.99
CA ALA A 195 -9.71 21.08 -7.73
C ALA A 195 -8.95 20.48 -6.53
N ILE A 196 -7.84 19.76 -6.76
CA ILE A 196 -7.00 19.25 -5.65
C ILE A 196 -6.29 20.38 -4.91
N TYR A 197 -5.82 21.40 -5.64
CA TYR A 197 -5.01 22.49 -5.09
C TYR A 197 -5.77 23.36 -4.06
N PRO A 198 -6.98 23.87 -4.34
CA PRO A 198 -7.76 24.58 -3.32
C PRO A 198 -8.15 23.67 -2.15
N LEU A 199 -8.34 22.37 -2.39
CA LEU A 199 -8.70 21.39 -1.36
C LEU A 199 -7.56 21.13 -0.36
N ILE A 200 -6.31 21.17 -0.83
CA ILE A 200 -5.12 21.04 0.04
C ILE A 200 -4.55 22.40 0.47
N GLY A 201 -5.24 23.51 0.16
CA GLY A 201 -4.87 24.86 0.59
C GLY A 201 -3.65 25.44 -0.12
N THR A 202 -3.38 25.05 -1.37
CA THR A 202 -2.20 25.51 -2.13
C THR A 202 -2.54 25.94 -3.56
N GLN A 203 -1.59 26.59 -4.24
CA GLN A 203 -1.75 27.08 -5.62
C GLN A 203 -0.96 26.29 -6.68
N GLY A 204 -0.20 25.27 -6.29
CA GLY A 204 0.55 24.43 -7.23
C GLY A 204 1.58 25.22 -8.06
N GLN A 205 2.39 26.04 -7.39
CA GLN A 205 3.32 26.97 -8.04
C GLN A 205 4.55 26.26 -8.62
N GLY A 206 4.99 25.14 -8.04
CA GLY A 206 6.15 24.38 -8.49
C GLY A 206 7.46 25.16 -8.30
N ARG A 207 8.05 25.10 -7.11
CA ARG A 207 9.16 25.97 -6.69
C ARG A 207 10.52 25.28 -6.74
N ILE A 208 10.57 23.96 -6.57
CA ILE A 208 11.81 23.20 -6.46
C ILE A 208 12.16 22.43 -7.74
N SER A 209 13.44 22.19 -7.98
CA SER A 209 13.92 21.46 -9.16
C SER A 209 13.70 19.95 -9.03
N ALA A 210 13.69 19.22 -10.16
CA ALA A 210 13.49 17.77 -10.17
C ALA A 210 14.50 16.98 -9.30
N PRO A 211 15.81 17.32 -9.26
CA PRO A 211 16.74 16.70 -8.31
C PRO A 211 16.37 16.95 -6.84
N GLN A 212 15.92 18.17 -6.50
CA GLN A 212 15.50 18.49 -5.14
C GLN A 212 14.22 17.74 -4.73
N VAL A 213 13.32 17.47 -5.68
CA VAL A 213 12.18 16.55 -5.43
C VAL A 213 12.69 15.15 -5.15
N ALA A 214 13.62 14.64 -5.96
CA ALA A 214 14.12 13.27 -5.81
C ALA A 214 14.91 13.08 -4.50
N ASP A 215 15.66 14.08 -4.06
CA ASP A 215 16.45 14.03 -2.82
C ASP A 215 15.57 14.18 -1.56
N GLY A 216 14.38 14.77 -1.69
CA GLY A 216 13.48 15.04 -0.57
C GLY A 216 12.45 13.96 -0.28
N VAL A 217 12.40 12.88 -1.07
CA VAL A 217 11.47 11.74 -0.93
C VAL A 217 12.24 10.46 -0.64
#